data_AF-L1IYT1-F1
#
_entry.id   AF-L1IYT1-F1
#
_cell.length_a   1.000
_cell.length_b   1.000
_cell.length_c   1.000
_cell.angle_alpha   90.00
_cell.angle_beta   90.00
_cell.angle_gamma   90.00
#
_symmetry.space_group_name_H-M   'P 1'
#
loop_
_entity.id
_entity.type
_entity.pdbx_description
1 polymer ?
#
loop_
_entity_poly.entity_id
_entity_poly.type
_entity_poly.pdbx_seq_one_letter_code
_entity_poly.pdbx_strand_id
1 'polypeptide(L)'
;PIVFASDGFLQATGYSREEIIGKSVFMLHGPNTEREVITKVREHLREGKEGHFEILNYRKDGSTFNKDVHLSPVRNFEGEV
;
A
#
# COMPACT_ATOMS: atom_id res chain seq x y z
N PRO A 1 4.44 1.37 8.76
CA PRO A 1 5.29 0.29 8.20
C PRO A 1 4.42 -0.95 7.98
N ILE A 2 4.77 -1.82 7.05
CA ILE A 2 4.04 -3.08 6.81
C ILE A 2 4.37 -4.05 7.94
N VAL A 3 3.35 -4.48 8.68
CA VAL A 3 3.48 -5.46 9.78
C VAL A 3 3.04 -6.87 9.38
N PHE A 4 2.27 -6.98 8.30
CA PHE A 4 1.76 -8.24 7.76
C PHE A 4 1.64 -8.16 6.25
N ALA A 5 1.96 -9.26 5.57
CA ALA A 5 1.80 -9.43 4.12
C ALA A 5 1.32 -10.86 3.83
N SER A 6 0.18 -10.97 3.14
CA SER A 6 -0.37 -12.25 2.69
C SER A 6 0.45 -12.86 1.56
N ASP A 7 0.36 -14.17 1.36
CA ASP A 7 1.08 -14.85 0.29
C ASP A 7 0.66 -14.36 -1.11
N GLY A 8 -0.62 -14.04 -1.30
CA GLY A 8 -1.11 -13.44 -2.54
C GLY A 8 -0.47 -12.08 -2.83
N PHE A 9 -0.25 -11.26 -1.80
CA PHE A 9 0.45 -9.97 -1.95
C PHE A 9 1.93 -10.17 -2.30
N LEU A 10 2.61 -11.14 -1.68
CA LEU A 10 4.00 -11.46 -1.99
C LEU A 10 4.14 -11.95 -3.44
N GLN A 11 3.26 -12.86 -3.87
CA GLN A 11 3.22 -13.35 -5.26
C GLN A 11 2.94 -12.23 -6.26
N ALA A 12 1.97 -11.36 -5.97
CA ALA A 12 1.60 -10.26 -6.87
C ALA A 12 2.72 -9.22 -7.05
N THR A 13 3.50 -8.97 -5.99
CA THR A 13 4.56 -7.95 -5.99
C THR A 13 5.95 -8.48 -6.32
N GLY A 14 6.17 -9.80 -6.19
CA GLY A 14 7.45 -10.45 -6.44
C GLY A 14 8.50 -10.29 -5.34
N TYR A 15 8.13 -9.72 -4.19
CA TYR A 15 9.02 -9.60 -3.03
C TYR A 15 8.83 -10.73 -2.04
N SER A 16 9.90 -11.06 -1.31
CA SER A 16 9.79 -11.97 -0.16
C SER A 16 9.22 -11.27 1.06
N ARG A 17 8.79 -12.06 2.05
CA ARG A 17 8.26 -11.53 3.31
C ARG A 17 9.33 -10.73 4.07
N GLU A 18 10.56 -11.22 4.08
CA GLU A 18 11.71 -10.62 4.74
C GLU A 18 12.08 -9.26 4.13
N GLU A 19 11.83 -9.08 2.82
CA GLU A 19 12.09 -7.83 2.12
C GLU A 19 11.03 -6.76 2.40
N ILE A 20 9.80 -7.17 2.68
CA ILE A 20 8.64 -6.27 2.80
C ILE A 20 8.31 -5.89 4.24
N ILE A 21 8.46 -6.80 5.20
CA ILE A 21 8.11 -6.50 6.59
C ILE A 21 8.98 -5.36 7.12
N GLY A 22 8.34 -4.40 7.80
CA GLY A 22 8.97 -3.19 8.31
C GLY A 22 9.17 -2.07 7.26
N LYS A 23 8.96 -2.34 5.97
CA LYS A 23 9.06 -1.32 4.91
C LYS A 23 7.79 -0.49 4.78
N SER A 24 7.90 0.62 4.06
CA SER A 24 6.74 1.40 3.66
C SER A 24 6.10 0.78 2.41
N VAL A 25 4.77 0.70 2.36
CA VAL A 25 4.04 0.23 1.17
C VAL A 25 4.27 1.11 -0.05
N PHE A 26 4.71 2.36 0.16
CA PHE A 26 5.07 3.29 -0.91
C PHE A 26 6.32 2.87 -1.70
N MET A 27 7.04 1.81 -1.29
CA MET A 27 8.13 1.22 -2.09
C MET A 27 7.64 0.64 -3.42
N LEU A 28 6.35 0.34 -3.55
CA LEU A 28 5.74 -0.17 -4.78
C LEU A 28 5.43 0.95 -5.79
N HIS A 29 5.79 2.20 -5.50
CA HIS A 29 5.58 3.33 -6.40
C HIS A 29 6.78 3.50 -7.32
N GLY A 30 6.55 4.06 -8.49
CA GLY A 30 7.62 4.37 -9.44
C GLY A 30 7.29 5.60 -10.29
N PRO A 31 8.06 5.81 -11.38
CA PRO A 31 8.03 7.04 -12.16
C PRO A 31 6.64 7.44 -12.67
N ASN A 32 5.82 6.46 -13.03
CA ASN A 32 4.49 6.68 -13.61
C ASN A 32 3.36 6.58 -12.59
N THR A 33 3.65 6.37 -11.31
CA THR A 33 2.61 6.37 -10.26
C THR A 33 2.07 7.79 -10.09
N GLU A 34 0.75 7.96 -10.24
CA GLU A 34 0.10 9.26 -10.18
C GLU A 34 0.24 9.93 -8.80
N ARG A 35 0.93 11.07 -8.77
CA ARG A 35 1.22 11.78 -7.51
C ARG A 35 -0.04 12.27 -6.80
N GLU A 36 -1.06 12.68 -7.54
CA GLU A 36 -2.33 13.15 -6.97
C GLU A 36 -3.04 12.05 -6.19
N VAL A 37 -3.09 10.83 -6.74
CA VAL A 37 -3.66 9.67 -6.06
C VAL A 37 -2.88 9.36 -4.78
N ILE A 38 -1.54 9.42 -4.82
CA ILE A 38 -0.70 9.20 -3.63
C ILE A 38 -0.93 10.27 -2.56
N THR A 39 -1.11 11.53 -2.94
CA THR A 39 -1.46 12.60 -2.01
C THR A 39 -2.78 12.30 -1.30
N LYS A 40 -3.82 11.90 -2.04
CA LYS A 40 -5.11 11.53 -1.46
C LYS A 40 -5.00 10.34 -0.51
N VAL A 41 -4.24 9.30 -0.88
CA VAL A 41 -3.98 8.15 0.00
C VAL A 41 -3.32 8.58 1.31
N ARG A 42 -2.34 9.48 1.25
CA ARG A 42 -1.66 10.02 2.44
C ARG A 42 -2.59 10.83 3.33
N GLU A 43 -3.50 11.60 2.76
CA GLU A 43 -4.51 12.34 3.52
C GLU A 43 -5.43 11.37 4.28
N HIS A 44 -5.93 10.34 3.62
CA HIS A 44 -6.79 9.34 4.27
C HIS A 44 -6.07 8.56 5.36
N LEU A 45 -4.80 8.20 5.15
CA LEU A 45 -3.96 7.59 6.17
C LEU A 45 -3.77 8.52 7.38
N ARG A 46 -3.54 9.82 7.16
CA ARG A 46 -3.32 10.80 8.23
C ARG A 46 -4.60 11.09 9.01
N GLU A 47 -5.74 11.05 8.36
CA GLU A 47 -7.05 11.29 8.96
C GLU A 47 -7.71 10.03 9.52
N GLY A 48 -7.11 8.85 9.31
CA GLY A 48 -7.70 7.57 9.72
C GLY A 48 -9.06 7.32 9.05
N LYS A 49 -9.17 7.65 7.75
CA LYS A 49 -10.39 7.49 6.94
C LYS A 49 -10.28 6.29 6.01
N GLU A 50 -11.42 5.68 5.73
CA GLU A 50 -11.56 4.67 4.68
C GLU A 50 -11.40 5.30 3.30
N GLY A 51 -10.88 4.55 2.34
CA GLY A 51 -10.73 5.01 0.97
C GLY A 51 -10.57 3.89 -0.03
N HIS A 52 -10.85 4.19 -1.30
CA HIS A 52 -10.72 3.28 -2.42
C HIS A 52 -9.99 3.99 -3.56
N PHE A 53 -8.92 3.37 -4.07
CA PHE A 53 -8.01 3.98 -5.04
C PHE A 53 -7.52 2.94 -6.04
N GLU A 54 -7.37 3.34 -7.30
CA GLU A 54 -6.58 2.58 -8.28
C GLU A 54 -5.20 3.20 -8.39
N ILE A 55 -4.14 2.40 -8.24
CA ILE A 55 -2.76 2.88 -8.22
C ILE A 55 -1.90 2.03 -9.14
N LEU A 56 -1.15 2.68 -10.04
CA LEU A 56 -0.09 2.01 -10.80
C LEU A 56 1.09 1.69 -9.87
N ASN A 57 1.36 0.40 -9.67
CA ASN A 57 2.45 -0.11 -8.85
C ASN A 57 3.51 -0.84 -9.67
N TYR A 58 4.68 -0.99 -9.05
CA TYR A 58 5.86 -1.65 -9.61
C TYR A 58 6.19 -2.89 -8.79
N ARG A 59 6.39 -4.00 -9.47
CA ARG A 59 6.92 -5.24 -8.90
C ARG A 59 8.43 -5.13 -8.70
N LYS A 60 9.00 -6.10 -7.98
CA LYS A 60 10.45 -6.21 -7.77
C LYS A 60 11.26 -6.24 -9.07
N ASP A 61 10.73 -6.88 -10.12
CA ASP A 61 11.37 -6.97 -11.44
C ASP A 61 11.24 -5.70 -12.29
N GLY A 62 10.55 -4.66 -11.78
CA GLY A 62 10.29 -3.41 -12.48
C GLY A 62 9.04 -3.42 -13.38
N SER A 63 8.38 -4.57 -13.56
CA SER A 63 7.11 -4.63 -14.28
C SER A 63 6.01 -3.89 -13.52
N THR A 64 5.04 -3.36 -14.26
CA THR A 64 3.94 -2.59 -13.68
C THR A 64 2.65 -3.40 -13.55
N PHE A 65 1.78 -2.97 -12.65
CA PHE A 65 0.41 -3.44 -12.53
C PHE A 65 -0.48 -2.38 -11.88
N ASN A 66 -1.74 -2.32 -12.29
CA ASN A 66 -2.74 -1.55 -11.56
C ASN A 66 -3.17 -2.35 -10.33
N LYS A 67 -3.16 -1.68 -9.19
CA LYS A 67 -3.64 -2.22 -7.93
C LYS A 67 -4.89 -1.46 -7.53
N ASP A 68 -5.97 -2.21 -7.35
CA ASP A 68 -7.14 -1.74 -6.62
C ASP A 68 -6.83 -1.79 -5.11
N VAL A 69 -6.91 -0.63 -4.44
CA VAL A 69 -6.53 -0.44 -3.05
C VAL A 69 -7.74 -0.01 -2.23
N HIS A 70 -8.19 -0.92 -1.38
CA HIS A 70 -9.08 -0.60 -0.27
C HIS A 70 -8.25 -0.29 0.98
N LEU A 71 -8.48 0.90 1.56
CA LEU A 71 -7.90 1.34 2.81
C LEU A 71 -9.00 1.33 3.89
N SER A 72 -8.76 0.59 4.97
CA SER A 72 -9.65 0.57 6.13
C SER A 72 -8.83 0.73 7.42
N PRO A 73 -9.12 1.75 8.25
CA PRO A 73 -8.46 1.91 9.53
C PRO A 73 -8.91 0.82 10.50
N VAL A 74 -7.97 0.17 11.17
CA VAL A 74 -8.27 -0.74 12.28
C VAL A 74 -8.15 0.07 13.57
N ARG A 75 -9.20 0.06 14.40
CA ARG A 75 -9.24 0.83 15.64
C ARG A 75 -9.15 -0.09 16.85
N ASN A 76 -8.47 0.37 17.90
CA ASN A 76 -8.48 -0.27 19.21
C ASN A 76 -9.85 -0.05 19.92
N PHE A 77 -10.00 -0.59 21.13
CA PHE A 77 -11.24 -0.45 21.92
C PHE A 77 -11.55 1.00 22.33
N GLU A 78 -10.54 1.87 22.34
CA GLU A 78 -10.66 3.30 22.65
C GLU A 78 -10.99 4.14 21.40
N GLY A 79 -11.06 3.52 20.22
CA GLY A 79 -11.39 4.16 18.95
C GLY A 79 -10.18 4.76 18.21
N GLU A 80 -8.97 4.54 18.71
CA GLU A 80 -7.71 5.04 18.15
C GLU A 80 -7.15 4.08 17.09
N VAL A 81 -6.46 4.61 16.08
CA VAL A 81 -5.84 3.86 14.95
C VAL A 81 -4.39 3.52 15.25
#